data_AF-A0A8T4NBX9-F1
#
_entry.id   AF-A0A8T4NBX9-F1
#
_cell.length_a   1.000
_cell.length_b   1.000
_cell.length_c   1.000
_cell.angle_alpha   90.00
_cell.angle_beta   90.00
_cell.angle_gamma   90.00
#
_symmetry.space_group_name_H-M   'P 1'
#
loop_
_entity.id
_entity.type
_entity.pdbx_description
1 polymer ?
#
loop_
_entity_poly.entity_id
_entity_poly.type
_entity_poly.pdbx_seq_one_letter_code
_entity_poly.pdbx_strand_id
1 'polypeptide(L)'
;MGECKCCEDGCGKDIRVSFCPRCNSRNVGFVFGFGNLFGVIPKMKCRDCDFDAASFPILITSEEELKRAIEGMKMKREAKKKVVKKVVKKKVVKKKREVKRK
;
A
#
# COMPACT_ATOMS: atom_id res chain seq x y z
N MET A 1 -27.74 -26.29 -18.53
CA MET A 1 -27.48 -25.57 -17.26
C MET A 1 -26.17 -26.11 -16.73
N GLY A 2 -25.08 -25.35 -16.88
CA GLY A 2 -23.75 -25.80 -16.50
C GLY A 2 -23.60 -25.86 -14.99
N GLU A 3 -23.19 -27.01 -14.48
CA GLU A 3 -22.98 -27.27 -13.06
C GLU A 3 -21.80 -26.41 -12.56
N CYS A 4 -22.08 -25.44 -11.69
CA CYS A 4 -21.05 -24.66 -11.02
C CYS A 4 -20.42 -25.52 -9.91
N LYS A 5 -19.24 -26.09 -10.18
CA LYS A 5 -18.44 -26.92 -9.25
C LYS A 5 -17.75 -26.13 -8.11
N CYS A 6 -18.36 -25.07 -7.59
CA CYS A 6 -17.71 -24.18 -6.61
C CYS A 6 -18.56 -23.91 -5.36
N CYS A 7 -19.30 -24.91 -4.91
CA CYS A 7 -19.96 -24.92 -3.61
C CYS A 7 -19.45 -26.14 -2.87
N GLU A 8 -18.51 -25.96 -1.92
CA GLU A 8 -18.53 -26.59 -0.59
C GLU A 8 -17.18 -26.46 0.15
N ASP A 9 -16.02 -26.35 -0.52
CA ASP A 9 -14.75 -26.14 0.19
C ASP A 9 -13.73 -25.33 -0.64
N GLY A 10 -13.43 -24.10 -0.19
CA GLY A 10 -12.13 -23.48 -0.47
C GLY A 10 -11.86 -22.97 -1.90
N CYS A 11 -12.83 -22.36 -2.60
CA CYS A 11 -12.44 -21.35 -3.60
C CYS A 11 -11.70 -20.24 -2.85
N GLY A 12 -10.36 -20.18 -3.03
CA GLY A 12 -9.49 -19.20 -2.40
C GLY A 12 -10.19 -17.84 -2.40
N LYS A 13 -10.31 -17.23 -1.21
CA LYS A 13 -11.02 -15.96 -1.07
C LYS A 13 -10.23 -14.92 -1.85
N ASP A 14 -10.65 -14.69 -3.10
CA ASP A 14 -10.08 -13.68 -3.96
C ASP A 14 -10.40 -12.31 -3.36
N ILE A 15 -9.36 -11.66 -2.84
CA ILE A 15 -9.48 -10.34 -2.24
C ILE A 15 -9.29 -9.32 -3.36
N ARG A 16 -10.29 -8.45 -3.52
CA ARG A 16 -10.21 -7.27 -4.37
C ARG A 16 -9.57 -6.14 -3.58
N VAL A 17 -8.34 -5.79 -3.92
CA VAL A 17 -7.62 -4.66 -3.29
C VAL A 17 -7.53 -3.52 -4.29
N SER A 18 -8.04 -2.35 -3.89
CA SER A 18 -7.94 -1.13 -4.69
C SER A 18 -6.68 -0.34 -4.33
N PHE A 19 -6.01 0.22 -5.33
CA PHE A 19 -4.77 0.98 -5.14
C PHE A 19 -4.88 2.40 -5.68
N CYS A 20 -4.37 3.38 -4.93
CA CYS A 20 -4.26 4.73 -5.44
C CYS A 20 -3.17 4.81 -6.54
N PRO A 21 -3.48 5.32 -7.75
CA PRO A 21 -2.51 5.40 -8.85
C PRO A 21 -1.40 6.43 -8.63
N ARG A 22 -1.57 7.38 -7.68
CA ARG A 22 -0.55 8.41 -7.40
C ARG A 22 0.48 7.99 -6.36
N CYS A 23 0.03 7.41 -5.24
CA CYS A 23 0.90 7.10 -4.10
C CYS A 23 1.05 5.59 -3.84
N ASN A 24 0.41 4.74 -4.65
CA ASN A 24 0.35 3.28 -4.48
C ASN A 24 -0.15 2.83 -3.09
N SER A 25 -0.90 3.68 -2.40
CA SER A 25 -1.49 3.30 -1.12
C SER A 25 -2.76 2.47 -1.31
N ARG A 26 -3.03 1.61 -0.35
CA ARG A 26 -4.24 0.77 -0.28
C ARG A 26 -5.35 1.43 0.53
N ASN A 27 -5.09 2.62 1.08
CA ASN A 27 -6.00 3.33 1.96
C ASN A 27 -6.92 4.22 1.12
N VAL A 28 -7.79 3.54 0.37
CA VAL A 28 -8.73 4.16 -0.57
C VAL A 28 -10.15 3.79 -0.14
N GLY A 29 -11.06 4.75 -0.20
CA GLY A 29 -12.44 4.56 0.23
C GLY A 29 -13.41 5.26 -0.70
N PHE A 30 -14.64 4.77 -0.73
CA PHE A 30 -15.72 5.47 -1.41
C PHE A 30 -16.12 6.70 -0.60
N VAL A 31 -16.17 7.84 -1.27
CA VAL A 31 -16.70 9.09 -0.75
C VAL A 31 -17.86 9.48 -1.64
N PHE A 32 -19.05 9.50 -1.05
CA PHE A 32 -20.24 10.02 -1.70
C PHE A 32 -20.24 11.53 -1.50
N GLY A 33 -19.78 12.26 -2.52
CA GLY A 33 -19.87 13.73 -2.51
C GLY A 33 -21.32 14.13 -2.74
N PHE A 34 -21.87 14.97 -1.86
CA PHE A 34 -23.16 15.63 -2.10
C PHE A 34 -23.00 16.63 -3.25
N GLY A 35 -23.28 16.17 -4.48
CA GLY A 35 -23.22 16.97 -5.68
C GLY A 35 -24.62 17.28 -6.20
N ASN A 36 -25.25 18.32 -5.66
CA ASN A 36 -26.50 18.92 -6.12
C ASN A 36 -27.72 17.98 -6.26
N LEU A 37 -28.88 18.60 -6.55
CA LEU A 37 -30.26 18.10 -6.48
C LEU A 37 -30.58 16.83 -7.31
N PHE A 38 -29.60 16.20 -7.97
CA PHE A 38 -29.77 15.06 -8.89
C PHE A 38 -28.91 13.83 -8.55
N GLY A 39 -28.55 13.66 -7.28
CA GLY A 39 -28.07 12.38 -6.77
C GLY A 39 -26.58 12.30 -6.49
N VAL A 40 -26.24 11.53 -5.47
CA VAL A 40 -24.90 11.33 -4.94
C VAL A 40 -24.06 10.56 -5.96
N ILE A 41 -23.03 11.20 -6.53
CA ILE A 41 -22.09 10.54 -7.44
C ILE A 41 -21.02 9.84 -6.59
N PRO A 42 -20.92 8.50 -6.65
CA PRO A 42 -19.86 7.77 -5.95
C PRO A 42 -18.50 8.13 -6.55
N LYS A 43 -17.58 8.59 -5.71
CA LYS A 43 -16.16 8.77 -6.07
C LYS A 43 -15.29 7.95 -5.13
N MET A 44 -14.14 7.50 -5.61
CA MET A 44 -13.11 6.90 -4.77
C MET A 44 -12.09 7.97 -4.38
N LYS A 45 -11.76 8.06 -3.09
CA LYS A 45 -10.75 8.99 -2.56
C LYS A 45 -9.66 8.23 -1.81
N CYS A 46 -8.41 8.56 -2.09
CA CYS A 46 -7.25 8.12 -1.31
C CYS A 46 -7.09 9.00 -0.07
N ARG A 47 -6.94 8.39 1.12
CA ARG A 47 -6.76 9.13 2.39
C ARG A 47 -5.35 9.63 2.63
N ASP A 48 -4.36 9.10 1.90
CA ASP A 48 -2.95 9.45 2.13
C ASP A 48 -2.46 10.61 1.25
N CYS A 49 -3.08 10.81 0.08
CA CYS A 49 -2.69 11.87 -0.86
C CYS A 49 -3.87 12.71 -1.36
N ASP A 50 -5.05 12.53 -0.77
CA ASP A 50 -6.31 13.20 -1.10
C ASP A 50 -6.77 13.10 -2.57
N PHE A 51 -6.11 12.28 -3.39
CA PHE A 51 -6.49 12.07 -4.78
C PHE A 51 -7.86 11.40 -4.87
N ASP A 52 -8.76 11.99 -5.64
CA ASP A 52 -10.08 11.47 -5.96
C ASP A 52 -10.21 11.10 -7.45
N ALA A 53 -10.88 9.99 -7.74
CA ALA A 53 -11.26 9.58 -9.09
C ALA A 53 -12.57 8.78 -9.08
N ALA A 54 -13.16 8.55 -10.25
CA ALA A 54 -14.37 7.72 -10.37
C ALA A 54 -14.09 6.25 -10.02
N SER A 55 -12.92 5.73 -10.43
CA SER A 55 -12.48 4.37 -10.14
C SER A 55 -10.97 4.32 -9.97
N PHE A 56 -10.52 3.40 -9.11
CA PHE A 56 -9.12 3.05 -8.93
C PHE A 56 -8.85 1.63 -9.45
N PRO A 57 -7.61 1.33 -9.88
CA PRO A 57 -7.23 -0.01 -10.30
C PRO A 57 -7.46 -1.02 -9.17
N ILE A 58 -8.08 -2.14 -9.53
CA ILE A 58 -8.36 -3.26 -8.64
C ILE A 58 -7.41 -4.39 -8.98
N LEU A 59 -6.71 -4.89 -7.97
CA LEU A 59 -5.93 -6.12 -8.05
C LEU A 59 -6.75 -7.24 -7.40
N ILE A 60 -6.91 -8.36 -8.11
CA ILE A 60 -7.54 -9.57 -7.58
C ILE A 60 -6.41 -10.51 -7.19
N THR A 61 -6.28 -10.83 -5.92
CA THR A 61 -5.25 -11.74 -5.41
C THR A 61 -5.78 -12.61 -4.30
N SER A 62 -5.16 -13.77 -4.08
CA SER A 62 -5.42 -14.57 -2.89
C SER A 62 -4.92 -13.88 -1.61
N GLU A 63 -5.56 -14.18 -0.47
CA GLU A 63 -5.16 -13.64 0.84
C GLU A 63 -3.71 -14.01 1.21
N GLU A 64 -3.27 -15.21 0.83
CA GLU A 64 -1.93 -15.72 1.11
C GLU A 64 -0.85 -14.92 0.36
N GLU A 65 -1.06 -14.65 -0.92
CA GLU A 65 -0.15 -13.84 -1.74
C GLU A 65 -0.07 -12.40 -1.22
N LEU A 66 -1.20 -11.84 -0.79
CA LEU A 66 -1.25 -10.49 -0.23
C LEU A 66 -0.44 -10.40 1.07
N LYS A 67 -0.57 -11.39 1.97
CA LYS A 67 0.20 -11.46 3.22
C LYS A 67 1.70 -11.60 2.96
N ARG A 68 2.10 -12.53 2.08
CA ARG A 68 3.52 -12.72 1.69
C ARG A 68 4.13 -11.43 1.12
N ALA A 69 3.39 -10.72 0.28
CA ALA A 69 3.85 -9.44 -0.28
C ALA A 69 4.04 -8.35 0.79
N ILE A 70 3.13 -8.25 1.77
CA ILE A 70 3.23 -7.29 2.87
C ILE A 70 4.43 -7.58 3.76
N GLU A 71 4.65 -8.84 4.12
CA GLU A 71 5.78 -9.25 4.95
C GLU A 71 7.12 -9.00 4.25
N GLY A 72 7.22 -9.34 2.96
CA GLY A 72 8.41 -9.05 2.16
C GLY A 72 8.72 -7.56 2.09
N MET A 73 7.70 -6.69 1.99
CA MET A 73 7.90 -5.23 2.03
C MET A 73 8.36 -4.73 3.40
N LYS A 74 7.81 -5.27 4.50
CA LYS A 74 8.22 -4.92 5.88
C LYS A 74 9.70 -5.26 6.12
N MET A 75 10.12 -6.49 5.78
CA MET A 75 11.52 -6.92 5.93
C MET A 75 12.49 -6.05 5.13
N LYS A 76 12.15 -5.71 3.86
CA LYS A 76 12.97 -4.81 3.03
C LYS A 76 13.10 -3.41 3.65
N ARG A 77 12.03 -2.86 4.24
CA ARG A 77 12.08 -1.56 4.93
C ARG A 77 12.99 -1.60 6.15
N GLU A 78 12.94 -2.65 6.96
CA GLU A 78 13.79 -2.79 8.13
C GLU A 78 15.28 -2.95 7.78
N ALA A 79 15.57 -3.76 6.76
CA ALA A 79 16.93 -3.92 6.25
C ALA A 79 17.52 -2.57 5.80
N LYS A 80 16.76 -1.78 5.02
CA LYS A 80 17.17 -0.44 4.59
C LYS A 80 17.44 0.49 5.78
N LYS A 81 16.58 0.48 6.82
CA LYS A 81 16.79 1.29 8.04
C LYS A 81 18.10 0.94 8.77
N LYS A 82 18.44 -0.36 8.88
CA LYS A 82 19.68 -0.81 9.52
C LYS A 82 20.92 -0.33 8.75
N VAL A 83 20.89 -0.39 7.43
CA VAL A 83 21.99 0.10 6.58
C VAL A 83 22.20 1.60 6.75
N VAL A 84 21.11 2.39 6.70
CA VAL A 84 21.19 3.85 6.87
C VAL A 84 21.79 4.21 8.24
N LYS A 85 21.35 3.58 9.34
CA LYS A 85 21.91 3.81 10.68
C LYS A 85 23.42 3.53 10.74
N LYS A 86 23.89 2.44 10.12
CA LYS A 86 25.33 2.11 10.06
C LYS A 86 26.14 3.17 9.29
N VAL A 87 25.61 3.64 8.15
CA VAL A 87 26.26 4.67 7.33
C VAL A 87 26.35 6.01 8.07
N VAL A 88 25.27 6.44 8.72
CA VAL A 88 25.24 7.68 9.52
C VAL A 88 26.25 7.60 10.67
N LYS A 89 26.28 6.48 11.42
CA LYS A 89 27.23 6.30 12.53
C LYS A 89 28.69 6.37 12.05
N LYS A 90 29.03 5.76 10.91
CA LYS A 90 30.38 5.86 10.31
C LYS A 90 30.73 7.30 9.92
N LYS A 91 29.81 8.05 9.31
CA LYS A 91 30.05 9.46 8.93
C LYS A 91 30.28 10.35 10.16
N VAL A 92 29.48 10.19 11.21
CA VAL A 92 29.62 10.97 12.47
C VAL A 92 30.98 10.70 13.13
N VAL A 93 31.41 9.45 13.20
CA VAL A 93 32.73 9.08 13.77
C VAL A 93 33.88 9.68 12.95
N LYS A 94 33.79 9.64 11.61
CA LYS A 94 34.81 10.22 10.73
C LYS A 94 34.92 11.74 10.93
N LYS A 95 33.79 12.44 10.93
CA LYS A 95 33.73 13.90 11.17
C LYS A 95 34.29 14.30 12.54
N LYS A 96 33.99 13.56 13.61
CA LYS A 96 34.57 13.80 14.94
C LYS A 96 36.10 13.64 14.97
N ARG A 97 36.65 12.68 14.23
CA ARG A 97 38.11 12.46 14.16
C ARG A 97 38.83 13.57 13.39
N GLU A 98 38.20 14.15 12.36
CA GLU A 98 38.76 15.26 11.59
C GLU A 98 38.77 16.57 12.39
N VAL A 99 37.72 16.82 13.17
CA VAL A 99 37.64 18.02 14.03
C VAL A 99 38.65 17.96 15.20
N LYS A 100 38.92 16.78 15.78
CA LYS A 100 39.87 16.63 16.89
C LYS A 100 41.35 16.73 16.47
N ARG A 101 41.64 16.75 15.17
CA ARG A 101 43.00 16.85 14.60
C ARG A 101 43.37 18.27 14.15
N LYS A 102 42.43 19.21 14.17
CA LYS A 102 42.68 20.65 14.00
C LYS A 102 42.76 21.30 15.37
#